data_AF-A0AB94IFU3-F1
#
_entry.id   AF-A0AB94IFU3-F1
#
_cell.length_a   1.000
_cell.length_b   1.000
_cell.length_c   1.000
_cell.angle_alpha   90.00
_cell.angle_beta   90.00
_cell.angle_gamma   90.00
#
_symmetry.space_group_name_H-M   'P 1'
#
loop_
_entity.id
_entity.type
_entity.pdbx_description
1 polymer ?
#
loop_
_entity_poly.entity_id
_entity_poly.type
_entity_poly.pdbx_seq_one_letter_code
_entity_poly.pdbx_strand_id
1 'polypeptide(L)'
;MGFKRFLKKSLIPGYDIYDITKKIKDNGLSEGIKERFREDLEDTPVISQVYQAGKYEGKKEGYVQASFEYEKKLIKQADTFLKQKKNFESERMEYEQLLDEYENYITEMSNRNDLSAEQNRYLQEMILVESELKRAM
;
A
#
# COMPACT_ATOMS: atom_id res chain seq x y z
N MET A 1 -25.54 32.38 -12.51
CA MET A 1 -26.92 32.12 -12.99
C MET A 1 -28.00 32.37 -11.93
N GLY A 2 -27.66 32.44 -10.63
CA GLY A 2 -28.67 32.47 -9.56
C GLY A 2 -29.60 33.68 -9.54
N PHE A 3 -29.10 34.91 -9.72
CA PHE A 3 -29.97 36.10 -9.77
C PHE A 3 -30.97 36.08 -10.94
N LYS A 4 -30.59 35.53 -12.10
CA LYS A 4 -31.52 35.38 -13.23
C LYS A 4 -32.61 34.35 -12.93
N ARG A 5 -32.29 33.30 -12.17
CA ARG A 5 -33.25 32.28 -11.73
C ARG A 5 -34.16 32.83 -10.63
N PHE A 6 -33.60 33.59 -9.67
CA PHE A 6 -34.35 34.36 -8.67
C PHE A 6 -35.40 35.26 -9.32
N LEU A 7 -35.02 36.04 -10.33
CA LEU A 7 -35.96 36.90 -11.05
C LEU A 7 -37.06 36.09 -11.76
N LYS A 8 -36.74 34.95 -12.39
CA LYS A 8 -37.77 34.09 -13.02
C LYS A 8 -38.75 33.51 -12.00
N LYS A 9 -38.27 33.08 -10.84
CA LYS A 9 -39.11 32.60 -9.73
C LYS A 9 -40.03 33.71 -9.20
N SER A 10 -39.49 34.92 -9.03
CA SER A 10 -40.25 36.06 -8.52
C SER A 10 -41.28 36.62 -9.52
N LEU A 11 -41.05 36.46 -10.83
CA LEU A 11 -41.86 37.10 -11.87
C LEU A 11 -42.86 36.16 -12.55
N ILE A 12 -42.64 34.83 -12.53
CA ILE A 12 -43.49 33.86 -13.22
C ILE A 12 -44.35 33.10 -12.18
N PRO A 13 -45.66 33.35 -12.11
CA PRO A 13 -46.54 32.63 -11.18
C PRO A 13 -46.58 31.14 -11.51
N GLY A 14 -46.45 30.30 -10.48
CA GLY A 14 -46.44 28.83 -10.60
C GLY A 14 -45.11 28.20 -11.01
N TYR A 15 -44.08 28.99 -11.32
CA TYR A 15 -42.75 28.49 -11.71
C TYR A 15 -42.08 27.66 -10.62
N ASP A 16 -42.20 28.06 -9.35
CA ASP A 16 -41.61 27.33 -8.22
C ASP A 16 -42.16 25.91 -8.07
N ILE A 17 -43.47 25.73 -8.26
CA ILE A 17 -44.15 24.44 -8.15
C ILE A 17 -43.72 23.53 -9.30
N TYR A 18 -43.64 24.08 -10.51
CA TYR A 18 -43.14 23.36 -11.68
C TYR A 18 -41.68 22.91 -11.52
N ASP A 19 -40.82 23.78 -10.99
CA ASP A 19 -39.40 23.49 -10.83
C ASP A 19 -39.13 22.39 -9.77
N ILE A 20 -39.86 22.43 -8.65
CA ILE A 20 -39.78 21.39 -7.61
C ILE A 20 -40.24 20.03 -8.14
N THR A 21 -41.39 19.98 -8.84
CA THR A 21 -41.92 18.72 -9.38
C THR A 21 -41.01 18.12 -10.44
N LYS A 22 -40.37 18.96 -11.26
CA LYS A 22 -39.35 18.53 -12.22
C LYS A 22 -38.13 17.91 -11.53
N LYS A 23 -37.56 18.58 -10.52
CA LYS A 23 -36.38 18.06 -9.80
C LYS A 23 -36.67 16.78 -9.02
N ILE A 24 -37.85 16.67 -8.43
CA ILE A 24 -38.29 15.44 -7.76
C ILE A 24 -38.40 14.29 -8.77
N LYS A 25 -38.89 14.57 -9.98
CA LYS A 25 -39.00 13.57 -11.05
C LYS A 25 -37.61 13.12 -11.52
N ASP A 26 -36.68 14.05 -11.67
CA ASP A 26 -35.36 13.77 -12.24
C ASP A 26 -34.39 13.15 -11.21
N ASN A 27 -34.41 13.61 -9.95
CA ASN A 27 -33.43 13.25 -8.92
C ASN A 27 -34.04 12.48 -7.72
N GLY A 28 -35.35 12.22 -7.75
CA GLY A 28 -36.09 11.63 -6.63
C GLY A 28 -36.49 12.65 -5.55
N LEU A 29 -37.42 12.26 -4.67
CA LEU A 29 -38.05 13.15 -3.71
C LEU A 29 -37.04 13.82 -2.75
N SER A 30 -36.13 13.04 -2.17
CA SER A 30 -35.16 13.55 -1.19
C SER A 30 -34.14 14.48 -1.82
N GLU A 31 -33.47 14.03 -2.88
CA GLU A 31 -32.38 14.80 -3.50
C GLU A 31 -32.93 16.00 -4.28
N GLY A 32 -34.09 15.86 -4.94
CA GLY A 32 -34.75 16.97 -5.65
C GLY A 32 -35.18 18.12 -4.73
N ILE A 33 -35.70 17.80 -3.53
CA ILE A 33 -36.02 18.82 -2.52
C ILE A 33 -34.74 19.49 -2.00
N LYS A 34 -33.71 18.70 -1.68
CA LYS A 34 -32.43 19.19 -1.16
C LYS A 34 -31.70 20.09 -2.15
N GLU A 35 -31.69 19.73 -3.42
CA GLU A 35 -31.12 20.53 -4.50
C GLU A 35 -31.89 21.85 -4.67
N ARG A 36 -33.22 21.83 -4.61
CA ARG A 36 -34.03 23.05 -4.61
C ARG A 36 -33.66 23.98 -3.47
N PHE A 37 -33.55 23.49 -2.24
CA PHE A 37 -33.15 24.33 -1.11
C PHE A 37 -31.76 24.94 -1.29
N ARG A 38 -30.79 24.17 -1.81
CA ARG A 38 -29.45 24.69 -2.11
C ARG A 38 -29.49 25.82 -3.14
N GLU A 39 -30.26 25.63 -4.21
CA GLU A 39 -30.40 26.62 -5.26
C GLU A 39 -31.04 27.92 -4.75
N ASP A 40 -32.04 27.86 -3.87
CA ASP A 40 -32.68 29.05 -3.32
C ASP A 40 -31.74 29.89 -2.43
N LEU A 41 -30.87 29.21 -1.67
CA LEU A 41 -29.83 29.85 -0.89
C LEU A 41 -28.80 30.55 -1.78
N GLU A 42 -28.42 29.92 -2.91
CA GLU A 42 -27.49 30.49 -3.89
C GLU A 42 -28.10 31.60 -4.77
N ASP A 43 -29.43 31.62 -4.92
CA ASP A 43 -30.16 32.56 -5.78
C ASP A 43 -30.38 33.94 -5.13
N THR A 44 -30.44 34.00 -3.80
CA THR A 44 -30.77 35.21 -3.05
C THR A 44 -29.52 36.08 -2.82
N PRO A 45 -29.49 37.38 -3.18
CA PRO A 45 -28.27 38.19 -3.18
C PRO A 45 -27.49 38.21 -1.85
N VAL A 46 -28.17 38.38 -0.71
CA VAL A 46 -27.51 38.41 0.62
C VAL A 46 -27.18 37.01 1.12
N ILE A 47 -28.13 36.07 1.00
CA ILE A 47 -27.97 34.71 1.52
C ILE A 47 -26.89 33.95 0.74
N SER A 48 -26.75 34.22 -0.56
CA SER A 48 -25.75 33.57 -1.41
C SER A 48 -24.32 33.85 -0.94
N GLN A 49 -24.02 35.07 -0.50
CA GLN A 49 -22.69 35.43 0.00
C GLN A 49 -22.35 34.67 1.29
N VAL A 50 -23.31 34.61 2.23
CA VAL A 50 -23.16 33.87 3.49
C VAL A 50 -23.04 32.37 3.22
N TYR A 51 -23.86 31.84 2.31
CA TYR A 51 -23.83 30.43 1.92
C TYR A 51 -22.49 30.04 1.27
N GLN A 52 -21.95 30.87 0.37
CA GLN A 52 -20.64 30.61 -0.24
C GLN A 52 -19.49 30.72 0.78
N ALA A 53 -19.58 31.67 1.72
CA ALA A 53 -18.60 31.78 2.81
C ALA A 53 -18.59 30.52 3.69
N GLY A 54 -19.76 30.06 4.15
CA GLY A 54 -19.87 28.83 4.93
C GLY A 54 -19.45 27.59 4.15
N LYS A 55 -19.75 27.52 2.84
CA LYS A 55 -19.28 26.44 1.96
C LYS A 55 -17.75 26.45 1.81
N TYR A 56 -17.13 27.63 1.73
CA TYR A 56 -15.68 27.76 1.68
C TYR A 56 -15.03 27.34 2.98
N GLU A 57 -15.59 27.76 4.11
CA GLU A 57 -15.10 27.42 5.45
C GLU A 57 -15.22 25.91 5.73
N GLY A 58 -16.38 25.31 5.44
CA GLY A 58 -16.56 23.86 5.55
C GLY A 58 -15.65 23.05 4.61
N LYS A 59 -15.34 23.57 3.41
CA LYS A 59 -14.32 22.96 2.54
C LYS A 59 -12.93 23.03 3.19
N LYS A 60 -12.55 24.19 3.72
CA LYS A 60 -11.26 24.38 4.40
C LYS A 60 -11.12 23.43 5.59
N GLU A 61 -12.14 23.34 6.44
CA GLU A 61 -12.17 22.39 7.56
C GLU A 61 -12.06 20.94 7.09
N GLY A 62 -12.81 20.57 6.06
CA GLY A 62 -12.74 19.23 5.47
C GLY A 62 -11.34 18.90 4.94
N TYR A 63 -10.67 19.85 4.28
CA TYR A 63 -9.28 19.66 3.83
C TYR A 63 -8.30 19.51 5.00
N VAL A 64 -8.47 20.30 6.07
CA VAL A 64 -7.62 20.21 7.28
C VAL A 64 -7.79 18.85 7.97
N GLN A 65 -9.02 18.38 8.13
CA GLN A 65 -9.30 17.07 8.70
C GLN A 65 -8.73 15.95 7.84
N ALA A 66 -8.93 16.03 6.52
CA ALA A 66 -8.38 15.06 5.58
C ALA A 66 -6.85 15.05 5.62
N SER A 67 -6.18 16.22 5.64
CA SER A 67 -4.72 16.28 5.70
C SER A 67 -4.18 15.64 6.98
N PHE A 68 -4.84 15.84 8.12
CA PHE A 68 -4.45 15.22 9.38
C PHE A 68 -4.59 13.68 9.32
N GLU A 69 -5.68 13.18 8.77
CA GLU A 69 -5.89 11.73 8.59
C GLU A 69 -4.86 11.12 7.62
N TYR A 70 -4.51 11.83 6.54
CA TYR A 70 -3.47 11.38 5.61
C TYR A 70 -2.08 11.39 6.24
N GLU A 71 -1.73 12.43 6.99
CA GLU A 71 -0.47 12.51 7.73
C GLU A 71 -0.32 11.31 8.66
N LYS A 72 -1.35 11.01 9.47
CA LYS A 72 -1.36 9.85 10.36
C LYS A 72 -1.19 8.53 9.62
N LYS A 73 -1.82 8.37 8.45
CA LYS A 73 -1.65 7.18 7.61
C LYS A 73 -0.23 7.05 7.07
N LEU A 74 0.36 8.15 6.60
CA LEU A 74 1.72 8.17 6.07
C LEU A 74 2.75 7.81 7.15
N ILE A 75 2.60 8.35 8.37
CA ILE A 75 3.45 7.98 9.51
C ILE A 75 3.33 6.48 9.81
N LYS A 76 2.11 5.95 9.91
CA LYS A 76 1.89 4.51 10.16
C LYS A 76 2.47 3.62 9.06
N GLN A 77 2.38 4.05 7.80
CA GLN A 77 2.97 3.34 6.67
C GLN A 77 4.50 3.34 6.75
N ALA A 78 5.11 4.48 7.08
CA ALA A 78 6.55 4.59 7.29
C ALA A 78 7.03 3.67 8.42
N ASP A 79 6.35 3.65 9.56
CA ASP A 79 6.70 2.76 10.68
C ASP A 79 6.61 1.28 10.29
N THR A 80 5.56 0.91 9.55
CA THR A 80 5.37 -0.47 9.06
C THR A 80 6.49 -0.85 8.10
N PHE A 81 6.85 0.05 7.18
CA PHE A 81 7.92 -0.16 6.23
C PHE A 81 9.28 -0.32 6.93
N LEU A 82 9.59 0.52 7.93
CA LEU A 82 10.81 0.41 8.72
C LEU A 82 10.90 -0.92 9.46
N LYS A 83 9.78 -1.37 10.05
CA LYS A 83 9.72 -2.69 10.71
C LYS A 83 9.94 -3.83 9.72
N GLN A 84 9.31 -3.79 8.55
CA GLN A 84 9.50 -4.79 7.50
C GLN A 84 10.95 -4.82 7.02
N LYS A 85 11.57 -3.66 6.80
CA LYS A 85 12.97 -3.54 6.42
C LYS A 85 13.89 -4.21 7.45
N LYS A 86 13.68 -3.92 8.74
CA LYS A 86 14.47 -4.53 9.82
C LYS A 86 14.33 -6.06 9.85
N ASN A 87 13.11 -6.57 9.70
CA ASN A 87 12.88 -8.01 9.66
C ASN A 87 13.59 -8.65 8.46
N PHE A 88 13.47 -8.04 7.28
CA PHE A 88 14.13 -8.51 6.06
C PHE A 88 15.65 -8.53 6.21
N GLU A 89 16.25 -7.50 6.81
CA GLU A 89 17.69 -7.47 7.09
C GLU A 89 18.11 -8.59 8.05
N SER A 90 17.31 -8.88 9.09
CA SER A 90 17.55 -10.00 10.00
C SER A 90 17.50 -11.35 9.29
N GLU A 91 16.42 -11.60 8.55
CA GLU A 91 16.22 -12.84 7.79
C GLU A 91 17.35 -13.05 6.78
N ARG A 92 17.76 -11.98 6.08
CA ARG A 92 18.89 -12.07 5.15
C ARG A 92 20.18 -12.47 5.86
N MET A 93 20.51 -11.87 7.00
CA MET A 93 21.71 -12.24 7.77
C MET A 93 21.66 -13.70 8.23
N GLU A 94 20.51 -14.18 8.68
CA GLU A 94 20.32 -15.59 9.07
C GLU A 94 20.53 -16.55 7.88
N TYR A 95 20.03 -16.19 6.69
CA TYR A 95 20.26 -16.97 5.48
C TYR A 95 21.73 -16.94 5.03
N GLU A 96 22.39 -15.79 5.10
CA GLU A 96 23.82 -15.67 4.78
C GLU A 96 24.66 -16.57 5.72
N GLN A 97 24.38 -16.56 7.02
CA GLN A 97 25.04 -17.46 7.98
C GLN A 97 24.81 -18.93 7.67
N LEU A 98 23.58 -19.31 7.32
CA LEU A 98 23.27 -20.68 6.94
C LEU A 98 24.01 -21.13 5.68
N LEU A 99 24.18 -20.24 4.70
CA LEU A 99 24.97 -20.52 3.50
C LEU A 99 26.44 -20.72 3.84
N ASP A 100 27.02 -19.86 4.69
CA ASP A 100 28.40 -20.00 5.16
C ASP A 100 28.61 -21.34 5.88
N GLU A 101 27.65 -21.77 6.71
CA GLU A 101 27.68 -23.08 7.38
C GLU A 101 27.68 -24.23 6.37
N TYR A 102 26.84 -24.17 5.34
CA TYR A 102 26.82 -25.19 4.28
C TYR A 102 28.11 -25.22 3.46
N GLU A 103 28.69 -24.06 3.12
CA GLU A 103 29.96 -23.99 2.39
C GLU A 103 31.11 -24.60 3.21
N ASN A 104 31.15 -24.30 4.50
CA ASN A 104 32.12 -24.91 5.42
C ASN A 104 31.94 -26.43 5.50
N TYR A 105 30.70 -26.91 5.63
CA TYR A 105 30.39 -28.33 5.68
C TYR A 105 30.78 -29.07 4.39
N ILE A 106 30.47 -28.48 3.23
CA ILE A 106 30.88 -29.04 1.92
C ILE A 106 32.40 -29.12 1.83
N THR A 107 33.10 -28.07 2.24
CA THR A 107 34.58 -28.03 2.24
C THR A 107 35.16 -29.12 3.14
N GLU A 108 34.63 -29.28 4.35
CA GLU A 108 35.03 -30.34 5.28
C GLU A 108 34.81 -31.73 4.67
N MET A 109 33.64 -31.97 4.06
CA MET A 109 33.30 -33.24 3.44
C MET A 109 34.16 -33.56 2.21
N SER A 110 34.45 -32.56 1.37
CA SER A 110 35.37 -32.71 0.23
C SER A 110 36.79 -33.07 0.69
N ASN A 111 37.32 -32.37 1.69
CA ASN A 111 38.64 -32.66 2.25
C ASN A 111 38.72 -34.09 2.83
N ARG A 112 37.65 -34.54 3.51
CA ARG A 112 37.56 -35.93 4.01
C ARG A 112 37.55 -36.96 2.89
N ASN A 113 36.83 -36.70 1.81
CA ASN A 113 36.80 -37.59 0.65
C ASN A 113 38.17 -37.69 -0.02
N ASP A 114 38.88 -36.57 -0.17
CA ASP A 114 40.23 -36.55 -0.76
C ASP A 114 41.23 -37.34 0.09
N LEU A 115 41.21 -37.15 1.41
CA LEU A 115 42.02 -37.92 2.36
C LEU A 115 41.72 -39.42 2.29
N SER A 116 40.44 -39.80 2.23
CA SER A 116 40.02 -41.20 2.10
C SER A 116 40.48 -41.82 0.78
N ALA A 117 40.39 -41.08 -0.32
CA ALA A 117 40.88 -41.53 -1.62
C ALA A 117 42.41 -41.73 -1.61
N GLU A 118 43.15 -40.84 -0.95
CA GLU A 118 44.61 -40.97 -0.81
C GLU A 118 45.01 -42.17 0.06
N GLN A 119 44.36 -42.36 1.20
CA GLN A 119 44.60 -43.52 2.08
C GLN A 119 44.35 -44.85 1.35
N ASN A 120 43.29 -44.93 0.54
CA ASN A 120 42.99 -46.11 -0.25
C ASN A 120 44.06 -46.40 -1.32
N ARG A 121 44.64 -45.37 -1.95
CA ARG A 121 45.77 -45.54 -2.89
C ARG A 121 46.99 -46.11 -2.19
N TYR A 122 47.40 -45.53 -1.06
CA TYR A 122 48.53 -46.04 -0.28
C TYR A 122 48.32 -47.49 0.18
N LEU A 123 47.10 -47.84 0.59
CA LEU A 123 46.78 -49.21 0.99
C LEU A 123 46.91 -50.17 -0.20
N GLN A 124 46.42 -49.81 -1.38
CA GLN A 124 46.57 -50.62 -2.60
C GLN A 124 48.04 -50.82 -2.98
N GLU A 125 48.87 -49.77 -2.88
CA GLU A 125 50.30 -49.86 -3.13
C GLU A 125 51.00 -50.80 -2.13
N MET A 126 50.69 -50.70 -0.84
CA MET A 126 51.23 -51.63 0.17
C MET A 126 50.83 -53.08 -0.12
N ILE A 127 49.57 -53.33 -0.47
CA ILE A 127 49.08 -54.67 -0.81
C ILE A 127 49.82 -55.24 -2.03
N LEU A 128 50.07 -54.42 -3.05
CA LEU A 128 50.84 -54.82 -4.22
C LEU A 128 52.27 -55.23 -3.84
N VAL A 129 52.99 -54.39 -3.07
CA VAL A 129 54.36 -54.67 -2.62
C VAL A 129 54.41 -55.93 -1.76
N GLU A 130 53.47 -56.12 -0.84
CA GLU A 130 53.39 -57.34 -0.01
C GLU A 130 53.18 -58.60 -0.89
N SER A 131 52.33 -58.49 -1.92
CA SER A 131 52.07 -59.60 -2.83
C SER A 131 53.30 -59.97 -3.67
N GLU A 132 54.11 -58.99 -4.07
CA GLU A 132 55.36 -59.22 -4.80
C GLU A 132 56.42 -59.86 -3.90
N LEU A 133 56.57 -59.37 -2.66
CA LEU A 133 57.47 -59.95 -1.67
C LEU A 133 57.12 -61.41 -1.34
N LYS A 134 55.83 -61.73 -1.18
CA LYS A 134 55.37 -63.11 -0.95
C LYS A 134 55.60 -64.03 -2.14
N ARG A 135 55.66 -63.51 -3.37
CA ARG A 135 56.01 -64.30 -4.57
C ARG A 135 57.52 -64.50 -4.74
N ALA A 136 58.33 -63.64 -4.12
CA ALA A 136 59.78 -63.68 -4.18
C ALA A 136 60.44 -64.53 -3.07
N MET A 137 59.67 -64.94 -2.06
CA MET A 137 60.04 -65.96 -1.04
C MET A 137 59.57 -67.35 -1.46
#